data_AF-A0A7K4GLF5-F1
#
_entry.id   AF-A0A7K4GLF5-F1
#
_cell.length_a   1.000
_cell.length_b   1.000
_cell.length_c   1.000
_cell.angle_alpha   90.00
_cell.angle_beta   90.00
_cell.angle_gamma   90.00
#
_symmetry.space_group_name_H-M   'P 1'
#
loop_
_entity.id
_entity.type
_entity.pdbx_description
1 polymer ?
#
loop_
_entity_poly.entity_id
_entity_poly.type
_entity_poly.pdbx_seq_one_letter_code
_entity_poly.pdbx_strand_id
1 'polypeptide(L)'
;MFLNYNSENLQKEEFQEQLRWFEAEFDEIFQHKSVEPTKFEKNLANSLLNKLSESINQCQDEKLLYDLVSTLNSIEKKHPALF
;
A
#
# COMPACT_ATOMS: atom_id res chain seq x y z
N MET A 1 10.30 -26.92 20.77
CA MET A 1 10.85 -25.76 20.04
C MET A 1 9.73 -25.24 19.13
N PHE A 2 8.85 -24.37 19.64
CA PHE A 2 7.59 -23.93 19.00
C PHE A 2 7.62 -22.43 18.62
N LEU A 3 8.79 -21.81 18.59
CA LEU A 3 8.92 -20.35 18.53
C LEU A 3 8.93 -19.76 17.11
N ASN A 4 9.02 -20.57 16.05
CA ASN A 4 9.08 -20.03 14.68
C ASN A 4 7.72 -19.79 14.03
N TYR A 5 6.68 -20.55 14.39
CA TYR A 5 5.39 -20.48 13.68
C TYR A 5 4.54 -19.26 14.07
N ASN A 6 4.76 -18.69 15.26
CA ASN A 6 4.07 -17.47 15.69
C ASN A 6 4.70 -16.20 15.11
N SER A 7 6.01 -16.18 14.92
CA SER A 7 6.73 -15.00 14.43
C SER A 7 6.39 -14.67 12.98
N GLU A 8 6.24 -15.68 12.12
CA GLU A 8 5.86 -15.47 10.70
C GLU A 8 4.42 -14.98 10.55
N ASN A 9 3.50 -15.42 11.43
CA ASN A 9 2.12 -14.94 11.43
C ASN A 9 2.01 -13.51 11.98
N LEU A 10 2.76 -13.19 13.04
CA LEU A 10 2.85 -11.83 13.58
C LEU A 10 3.41 -10.85 12.54
N GLN A 11 4.49 -11.22 11.85
CA GLN A 11 5.07 -10.39 10.79
C GLN A 11 4.10 -10.17 9.64
N LYS A 12 3.28 -11.16 9.31
CA LYS A 12 2.22 -11.03 8.30
C LYS A 12 1.10 -10.09 8.76
N GLU A 13 0.64 -10.22 10.00
CA GLU A 13 -0.39 -9.35 10.55
C GLU A 13 0.08 -7.89 10.64
N GLU A 14 1.30 -7.66 11.14
CA GLU A 14 1.91 -6.33 11.19
C GLU A 14 2.06 -5.74 9.79
N PHE A 15 2.44 -6.54 8.80
CA PHE A 15 2.56 -6.10 7.41
C PHE A 15 1.20 -5.70 6.82
N GLN A 16 0.17 -6.51 7.06
CA GLN A 16 -1.19 -6.20 6.62
C GLN A 16 -1.75 -4.95 7.31
N GLU A 17 -1.46 -4.76 8.60
CA GLU A 17 -1.82 -3.53 9.31
C GLU A 17 -1.11 -2.32 8.73
N GLN A 18 0.18 -2.43 8.39
CA GLN A 18 0.90 -1.33 7.73
C GLN A 18 0.32 -1.00 6.35
N LEU A 19 -0.09 -2.00 5.56
CA LEU A 19 -0.76 -1.76 4.28
C LEU A 19 -2.12 -1.07 4.46
N ARG A 20 -2.91 -1.50 5.45
CA ARG A 20 -4.19 -0.85 5.77
C ARG A 20 -4.01 0.58 6.26
N TRP A 21 -3.00 0.81 7.09
CA TRP A 21 -2.66 2.15 7.56
C TRP A 21 -2.21 3.04 6.40
N PHE A 22 -1.36 2.51 5.50
CA PHE A 22 -0.97 3.22 4.28
C PHE A 22 -2.16 3.56 3.40
N GLU A 23 -3.08 2.60 3.17
CA GLU A 23 -4.30 2.84 2.38
C GLU A 23 -5.19 3.90 3.04
N ALA A 24 -5.32 3.88 4.37
CA ALA A 24 -6.10 4.86 5.11
C ALA A 24 -5.48 6.26 5.08
N GLU A 25 -4.16 6.39 5.24
CA GLU A 25 -3.48 7.69 5.08
C GLU A 25 -3.53 8.19 3.64
N PHE A 26 -3.37 7.29 2.67
CA PHE A 26 -3.52 7.63 1.25
C PHE A 26 -4.93 8.15 0.99
N ASP A 27 -5.95 7.42 1.46
CA ASP A 27 -7.34 7.89 1.42
C ASP A 27 -7.43 9.28 2.08
N GLU A 28 -7.00 9.48 3.33
CA GLU A 28 -7.11 10.79 4.01
C GLU A 28 -6.44 11.95 3.25
N ILE A 29 -5.26 11.72 2.67
CA ILE A 29 -4.52 12.73 1.90
C ILE A 29 -5.28 13.13 0.62
N PHE A 30 -5.93 12.17 -0.05
CA PHE A 30 -6.55 12.38 -1.36
C PHE A 30 -8.09 12.45 -1.32
N GLN A 31 -8.73 12.11 -0.20
CA GLN A 31 -10.19 12.04 0.01
C GLN A 31 -10.86 13.42 0.03
N HIS A 32 -10.07 14.50 0.08
CA HIS A 32 -10.59 15.86 0.27
C HIS A 32 -10.81 16.70 -1.00
N LYS A 33 -10.63 16.18 -2.21
CA LYS A 33 -10.68 17.05 -3.39
C LYS A 33 -11.74 16.63 -4.40
N SER A 34 -12.89 17.31 -4.33
CA SER A 34 -13.80 17.56 -5.46
C SER A 34 -13.16 18.40 -6.59
N VAL A 35 -11.85 18.56 -6.58
CA VAL A 35 -11.05 19.33 -7.53
C VAL A 35 -10.08 18.33 -8.14
N GLU A 36 -9.92 18.35 -9.47
CA GLU A 36 -8.94 17.50 -10.14
C GLU A 36 -7.60 17.50 -9.38
N PRO A 37 -7.02 16.33 -9.11
CA PRO A 37 -5.76 16.25 -8.39
C PRO A 37 -4.68 17.02 -9.15
N THR A 38 -4.00 17.87 -8.41
CA THR A 38 -2.92 18.69 -8.93
C THR A 38 -1.78 17.82 -9.45
N LYS A 39 -0.95 18.36 -10.36
CA LYS A 39 0.26 17.68 -10.83
C LYS A 39 1.18 17.24 -9.66
N PHE A 40 1.19 18.00 -8.57
CA PHE A 40 1.90 17.65 -7.34
C PHE A 40 1.31 16.39 -6.69
N GLU A 41 -0.02 16.31 -6.57
CA GLU A 41 -0.71 15.14 -6.00
C GLU A 41 -0.52 13.88 -6.83
N LYS A 42 -0.58 13.99 -8.16
CA LYS A 42 -0.26 12.87 -9.06
C LYS A 42 1.19 12.41 -8.91
N ASN A 43 2.13 13.35 -8.80
CA ASN A 43 3.54 13.01 -8.57
C ASN A 43 3.80 12.40 -7.20
N LEU A 44 3.08 12.85 -6.17
CA LEU A 44 3.16 12.31 -4.82
C LEU A 44 2.60 10.89 -4.78
N ALA A 45 1.41 10.67 -5.35
CA ALA A 45 0.82 9.34 -5.50
C ALA A 45 1.79 8.39 -6.22
N ASN A 46 2.27 8.77 -7.40
CA ASN A 46 3.26 7.98 -8.14
C ASN A 46 4.54 7.70 -7.34
N SER A 47 5.03 8.65 -6.55
CA SER A 47 6.22 8.44 -5.71
C SER A 47 5.96 7.46 -4.56
N LEU A 48 4.79 7.53 -3.93
CA LEU A 48 4.38 6.59 -2.88
C LEU A 48 4.21 5.17 -3.43
N LEU A 49 3.58 5.05 -4.59
CA LEU A 49 3.38 3.76 -5.27
C LEU A 49 4.69 3.16 -5.79
N ASN A 50 5.62 4.00 -6.28
CA ASN A 50 6.96 3.54 -6.65
C ASN A 50 7.71 2.99 -5.45
N LYS A 51 7.67 3.65 -4.28
CA LYS A 51 8.28 3.13 -3.06
C LYS A 51 7.63 1.82 -2.60
N LEU A 52 6.30 1.72 -2.75
CA LEU A 52 5.59 0.47 -2.48
C LEU A 52 6.05 -0.63 -3.44
N SER A 53 6.22 -0.31 -4.73
CA SER A 53 6.69 -1.23 -5.78
C SER A 53 8.15 -1.64 -5.60
N GLU A 54 9.01 -0.74 -5.13
CA GLU A 54 10.38 -1.09 -4.72
C GLU A 54 10.38 -2.05 -3.53
N SER A 55 9.48 -1.81 -2.57
CA SER A 55 9.29 -2.69 -1.42
C SER A 55 8.75 -4.07 -1.84
N ILE A 56 7.86 -4.11 -2.83
CA ILE A 56 7.37 -5.34 -3.49
C ILE A 56 8.53 -6.11 -4.10
N ASN A 57 9.39 -5.45 -4.88
CA ASN A 57 10.53 -6.08 -5.54
C ASN A 57 11.58 -6.64 -4.56
N GLN A 58 11.65 -6.08 -3.35
CA GLN A 58 12.51 -6.57 -2.28
C GLN A 58 11.85 -7.70 -1.46
N CYS A 59 10.53 -7.86 -1.57
CA CYS A 59 9.78 -8.86 -0.84
C CYS A 59 9.86 -10.21 -1.57
N GLN A 60 10.40 -11.23 -0.90
CA GLN A 60 10.48 -12.60 -1.45
C GLN A 60 9.28 -13.48 -1.06
N ASP A 61 8.39 -12.99 -0.19
CA ASP A 61 7.21 -13.74 0.27
C ASP A 61 6.03 -13.48 -0.68
N GLU A 62 5.64 -14.53 -1.39
CA GLU A 62 4.57 -14.51 -2.39
C GLU A 62 3.21 -14.05 -1.82
N LYS A 63 2.93 -14.31 -0.53
CA LYS A 63 1.70 -13.84 0.13
C LYS A 63 1.74 -12.35 0.42
N LEU A 64 2.89 -11.82 0.86
CA LEU A 64 3.05 -10.39 1.13
C LEU A 64 3.01 -9.60 -0.19
N LEU A 65 3.61 -10.15 -1.25
CA LEU A 65 3.48 -9.67 -2.63
C LEU A 65 2.01 -9.56 -3.06
N TYR A 66 1.21 -10.61 -2.81
CA TYR A 66 -0.20 -10.60 -3.12
C TYR A 66 -0.97 -9.51 -2.36
N ASP A 67 -0.73 -9.39 -1.06
CA ASP A 67 -1.38 -8.37 -0.22
C ASP A 67 -1.02 -6.94 -0.68
N LEU A 68 0.26 -6.70 -0.98
CA LEU A 68 0.77 -5.43 -1.54
C LEU A 68 0.09 -5.06 -2.87
N VAL A 69 0.05 -6.00 -3.82
CA VAL A 69 -0.57 -5.79 -5.14
C VAL A 69 -2.08 -5.59 -5.00
N SER A 70 -2.72 -6.28 -4.05
CA SER A 70 -4.14 -6.09 -3.75
C SER A 70 -4.40 -4.68 -3.20
N THR A 71 -3.57 -4.19 -2.27
CA THR A 71 -3.69 -2.82 -1.73
C THR A 71 -3.47 -1.76 -2.82
N LEU A 72 -2.47 -1.94 -3.69
CA LEU A 72 -2.26 -1.06 -4.85
C LEU A 72 -3.49 -0.98 -5.76
N ASN A 73 -4.05 -2.13 -6.11
CA ASN A 73 -5.27 -2.18 -6.92
C ASN A 73 -6.47 -1.52 -6.24
N SER A 74 -6.61 -1.67 -4.92
CA SER A 74 -7.67 -0.99 -4.16
C SER A 74 -7.52 0.53 -4.23
N ILE A 75 -6.30 1.04 -4.07
CA ILE A 75 -5.99 2.47 -4.14
C ILE A 75 -6.28 3.03 -5.54
N GLU A 76 -5.84 2.34 -6.60
CA GLU A 76 -6.09 2.74 -7.99
C GLU A 76 -7.59 2.80 -8.31
N LYS A 77 -8.37 1.83 -7.80
CA LYS A 77 -9.84 1.82 -7.94
C LYS A 77 -10.54 2.93 -7.16
N LYS A 78 -10.04 3.26 -5.96
CA LYS A 78 -10.62 4.31 -5.11
C LYS A 78 -10.30 5.70 -5.62
N HIS A 79 -9.11 5.90 -6.20
CA HIS A 79 -8.62 7.19 -6.66
C HIS A 79 -8.25 7.19 -8.14
N PRO A 80 -9.17 6.85 -9.07
CA PRO A 80 -8.84 6.77 -10.50
C PRO A 80 -8.37 8.11 -11.06
N ALA A 81 -8.71 9.25 -10.43
CA ALA A 81 -8.27 10.57 -10.86
C ALA A 81 -6.77 10.82 -10.67
N LEU A 82 -6.10 10.07 -9.79
CA LEU A 82 -4.66 10.18 -9.52
C LEU A 82 -3.81 9.45 -10.57
N PHE A 83 -4.41 8.53 -11.32
CA PHE A 83 -3.79 7.69 -12.34
C PHE A 83 -4.22 8.14 -13.75
#